data_AF-A0A6L9KUM3-F1
#
_entry.id   AF-A0A6L9KUM3-F1
#
_cell.length_a   1.000
_cell.length_b   1.000
_cell.length_c   1.000
_cell.angle_alpha   90.00
_cell.angle_beta   90.00
_cell.angle_gamma   90.00
#
_symmetry.space_group_name_H-M   'P 1'
#
loop_
_entity.id
_entity.type
_entity.pdbx_description
1 polymer ?
#
loop_
_entity_poly.entity_id
_entity_poly.type
_entity_poly.pdbx_seq_one_letter_code
_entity_poly.pdbx_strand_id
1 'polypeptide(L)'
;VFAQPAGSLESKSNGAVLLSQGMQVTPNIEYGGQKKENYSGRHFSESQLPLPLYSVPPLPGISSREAAVELEKMPYLGQALAQIDGIFLLAINQQGLILVDMHAAHERILYETFKKQGTHVVTSIQQLLIPVTLKANSRWMSVLSDHEKDLQELGFSVAPLGTETIVIRAVPAILAKYDVGLLVEQVLEEFSEYGNTRVIQEKNFEVLASLACRRAVKAQHLMTIPEMNDLLRQMEQVPRADQCNHGRPTWVQVTRQELDRWFMRGQ
;
A
#
# COMPACT_ATOMS: atom_id res chain seq x y z
N VAL A 1 -38.84 -56.45 -10.00
CA VAL A 1 -39.45 -56.70 -11.31
C VAL A 1 -39.55 -55.37 -12.03
N PHE A 2 -38.68 -55.17 -13.04
CA PHE A 2 -38.78 -54.37 -14.29
C PHE A 2 -39.74 -53.15 -14.32
N ALA A 3 -39.44 -51.98 -14.89
CA ALA A 3 -38.45 -51.59 -15.89
C ALA A 3 -38.30 -50.05 -15.97
N GLN A 4 -37.19 -49.58 -16.54
CA GLN A 4 -37.07 -48.31 -17.26
C GLN A 4 -37.89 -48.36 -18.58
N PRO A 5 -38.00 -47.23 -19.30
CA PRO A 5 -37.20 -47.19 -20.54
C PRO A 5 -36.49 -45.86 -20.82
N ALA A 6 -35.48 -45.99 -21.69
CA ALA A 6 -34.61 -44.98 -22.26
C ALA A 6 -35.25 -44.22 -23.43
N GLY A 7 -34.67 -43.07 -23.79
CA GLY A 7 -34.98 -42.30 -24.98
C GLY A 7 -33.86 -41.31 -25.32
N SER A 8 -32.90 -41.78 -26.12
CA SER A 8 -31.78 -41.08 -26.75
C SER A 8 -32.22 -40.23 -27.94
N LEU A 9 -31.56 -39.08 -28.17
CA LEU A 9 -31.44 -38.44 -29.49
C LEU A 9 -30.04 -37.82 -29.64
N GLU A 10 -29.20 -38.50 -30.44
CA GLU A 10 -28.10 -37.90 -31.19
C GLU A 10 -28.66 -37.17 -32.43
N SER A 11 -28.03 -36.08 -32.88
CA SER A 11 -27.38 -36.04 -34.20
C SER A 11 -26.89 -34.64 -34.65
N LYS A 12 -25.64 -34.66 -35.15
CA LYS A 12 -25.08 -33.97 -36.33
C LYS A 12 -24.72 -32.47 -36.30
N SER A 13 -23.42 -32.26 -36.09
CA SER A 13 -22.43 -31.69 -37.03
C SER A 13 -22.89 -30.85 -38.23
N ASN A 14 -22.35 -29.62 -38.33
CA ASN A 14 -21.64 -28.99 -39.46
C ASN A 14 -21.13 -27.62 -38.92
N GLY A 15 -19.86 -27.20 -38.97
CA GLY A 15 -18.87 -27.31 -40.03
C GLY A 15 -18.75 -25.95 -40.73
N ALA A 16 -17.88 -25.06 -40.25
CA ALA A 16 -17.36 -23.93 -41.05
C ALA A 16 -16.03 -23.40 -40.48
N VAL A 17 -15.02 -23.44 -41.35
CA VAL A 17 -13.66 -22.95 -41.24
C VAL A 17 -13.63 -21.43 -41.38
N LEU A 18 -12.75 -20.72 -40.65
CA LEU A 18 -12.08 -19.51 -41.16
C LEU A 18 -10.82 -19.18 -40.35
N LEU A 19 -9.69 -19.27 -41.04
CA LEU A 19 -8.39 -18.69 -40.71
C LEU A 19 -8.47 -17.16 -40.83
N SER A 20 -7.86 -16.41 -39.91
CA SER A 20 -7.01 -15.25 -40.24
C SER A 20 -6.51 -14.50 -38.99
N GLN A 21 -5.19 -14.57 -38.80
CA GLN A 21 -4.26 -13.48 -38.49
C GLN A 21 -4.68 -12.42 -37.45
N GLY A 22 -4.00 -12.46 -36.30
CA GLY A 22 -4.03 -11.42 -35.27
C GLY A 22 -3.40 -10.11 -35.76
N MET A 23 -4.24 -9.08 -35.82
CA MET A 23 -3.87 -7.71 -36.16
C MET A 23 -3.34 -7.01 -34.91
N GLN A 24 -2.05 -6.65 -34.92
CA GLN A 24 -1.44 -5.76 -33.93
C GLN A 24 -1.99 -4.35 -34.15
N VAL A 25 -2.63 -3.80 -33.11
CA VAL A 25 -3.09 -2.41 -33.09
C VAL A 25 -1.98 -1.57 -32.47
N THR A 26 -1.26 -0.81 -33.29
CA THR A 26 -0.43 0.32 -32.86
C THR A 26 -1.26 1.61 -33.00
N PRO A 27 -1.19 2.56 -32.05
CA PRO A 27 -1.77 3.87 -32.25
C PRO A 27 -0.77 4.74 -33.05
N ASN A 28 -1.15 5.05 -34.29
CA ASN A 28 -0.57 6.13 -35.08
C ASN A 28 -0.95 7.48 -34.42
N ILE A 29 0.04 8.29 -34.06
CA ILE A 29 -0.16 9.72 -33.81
C ILE A 29 0.39 10.47 -35.02
N GLU A 30 -0.51 10.99 -35.85
CA GLU A 30 -0.20 11.92 -36.93
C GLU A 30 0.27 13.26 -36.37
N TYR A 31 1.49 13.67 -36.73
CA TYR A 31 1.96 15.04 -36.53
C TYR A 31 1.39 15.95 -37.63
N GLY A 32 0.32 16.66 -37.30
CA GLY A 32 -0.19 17.78 -38.10
C GLY A 32 0.73 19.00 -37.98
N GLY A 33 1.23 19.46 -39.12
CA GLY A 33 2.10 20.64 -39.20
C GLY A 33 1.37 21.98 -39.18
N GLN A 34 2.19 23.02 -38.95
CA GLN A 34 2.01 24.46 -39.18
C GLN A 34 1.64 25.33 -37.96
N LYS A 35 2.63 26.06 -37.44
CA LYS A 35 2.96 27.42 -37.91
C LYS A 35 4.34 27.85 -37.40
N LYS A 36 5.17 28.34 -38.33
CA LYS A 36 6.44 29.02 -38.04
C LYS A 36 6.10 30.44 -37.57
N GLU A 37 6.43 30.77 -36.33
CA GLU A 37 6.57 32.17 -35.92
C GLU A 37 8.05 32.51 -35.75
N ASN A 38 8.41 33.59 -36.42
CA ASN A 38 9.76 34.11 -36.56
C ASN A 38 10.18 34.80 -35.25
N TYR A 39 11.24 34.32 -34.61
CA TYR A 39 11.98 35.15 -33.67
C TYR A 39 13.25 35.67 -34.35
N SER A 40 13.14 36.91 -34.85
CA SER A 40 14.24 37.74 -35.30
C SER A 40 15.22 37.97 -34.15
N GLY A 41 16.52 37.81 -34.47
CA GLY A 41 17.62 37.86 -33.51
C GLY A 41 17.71 39.15 -32.70
N ARG A 42 18.10 38.99 -31.44
CA ARG A 42 18.88 39.99 -30.72
C ARG A 42 20.32 39.50 -30.68
N HIS A 43 21.18 40.20 -31.40
CA HIS A 43 22.62 40.13 -31.23
C HIS A 43 22.97 40.38 -29.76
N PHE A 44 23.52 39.38 -29.08
CA PHE A 44 24.24 39.60 -27.84
C PHE A 44 25.73 39.65 -28.16
N SER A 45 26.30 40.82 -27.88
CA SER A 45 27.73 41.11 -27.93
C SER A 45 28.50 40.13 -27.05
N GLU A 46 29.47 39.48 -27.66
CA GLU A 46 30.43 38.59 -27.02
C GLU A 46 31.48 39.44 -26.28
N SER A 47 31.26 39.68 -24.98
CA SER A 47 32.29 40.26 -24.11
C SER A 47 32.03 39.97 -22.63
N GLN A 48 32.82 39.02 -22.11
CA GLN A 48 33.37 38.93 -20.74
C GLN A 48 32.40 38.89 -19.54
N LEU A 49 32.37 37.75 -18.85
CA LEU A 49 32.99 37.55 -17.52
C LEU A 49 32.98 36.05 -17.18
N PRO A 50 34.11 35.43 -16.77
CA PRO A 50 34.11 34.03 -16.37
C PRO A 50 33.46 33.90 -14.98
N LEU A 51 32.39 33.12 -14.87
CA LEU A 51 31.93 32.66 -13.57
C LEU A 51 33.07 31.84 -12.96
N PRO A 52 33.51 32.11 -11.71
CA PRO A 52 34.48 31.24 -11.08
C PRO A 52 33.84 29.86 -10.99
N LEU A 53 34.55 28.85 -11.49
CA LEU A 53 34.29 27.47 -11.12
C LEU A 53 34.39 27.42 -9.60
N TYR A 54 33.25 27.49 -8.91
CA TYR A 54 33.17 27.05 -7.54
C TYR A 54 33.54 25.57 -7.57
N SER A 55 34.81 25.29 -7.30
CA SER A 55 35.25 23.95 -6.98
C SER A 55 34.45 23.55 -5.75
N VAL A 56 33.46 22.67 -5.92
CA VAL A 56 32.86 21.97 -4.80
C VAL A 56 34.03 21.30 -4.09
N PRO A 57 34.37 21.68 -2.84
CA PRO A 57 35.43 20.99 -2.13
C PRO A 57 35.01 19.52 -2.04
N PRO A 58 35.90 18.56 -2.35
CA PRO A 58 35.57 17.17 -2.14
C PRO A 58 35.19 16.99 -0.67
N LEU A 59 34.00 16.44 -0.43
CA LEU A 59 33.58 16.02 0.90
C LEU A 59 34.72 15.20 1.52
N PRO A 60 35.16 15.52 2.75
CA PRO A 60 36.31 14.85 3.32
C PRO A 60 35.99 13.38 3.59
N GLY A 61 36.75 12.50 2.93
CA GLY A 61 37.12 11.20 3.47
C GLY A 61 36.04 10.13 3.55
N ILE A 62 35.39 9.80 2.43
CA ILE A 62 34.90 8.42 2.26
C ILE A 62 35.90 7.74 1.34
N SER A 63 36.70 6.81 1.88
CA SER A 63 37.54 5.96 1.05
C SER A 63 36.66 5.24 0.05
N SER A 64 37.07 5.11 -1.20
CA SER A 64 36.32 4.36 -2.24
C SER A 64 36.01 2.93 -1.81
N ARG A 65 36.79 2.38 -0.87
CA ARG A 65 36.54 1.10 -0.21
C ARG A 65 35.40 1.15 0.82
N GLU A 66 35.25 2.23 1.58
CA GLU A 66 34.17 2.40 2.55
C GLU A 66 32.83 2.61 1.83
N ALA A 67 32.78 3.46 0.79
CA ALA A 67 31.58 3.61 -0.04
C ALA A 67 31.17 2.30 -0.73
N ALA A 68 32.13 1.50 -1.20
CA ALA A 68 31.86 0.19 -1.80
C ALA A 68 31.35 -0.83 -0.78
N VAL A 69 31.88 -0.84 0.45
CA VAL A 69 31.42 -1.69 1.56
C VAL A 69 30.05 -1.26 2.08
N GLU A 70 29.75 0.04 2.06
CA GLU A 70 28.44 0.58 2.42
C GLU A 70 27.36 0.22 1.39
N LEU A 71 27.73 0.19 0.10
CA LEU A 71 26.87 -0.38 -0.94
C LEU A 71 26.61 -1.86 -0.66
N GLU A 72 27.63 -2.71 -0.47
CA GLU A 72 27.46 -4.17 -0.27
C GLU A 72 26.56 -4.55 0.93
N LYS A 73 26.44 -3.69 1.94
CA LYS A 73 25.57 -3.89 3.11
C LYS A 73 24.20 -3.22 3.01
N MET A 74 23.95 -2.48 1.93
CA MET A 74 22.69 -1.79 1.73
C MET A 74 21.56 -2.82 1.58
N PRO A 75 20.47 -2.68 2.35
CA PRO A 75 19.34 -3.58 2.19
C PRO A 75 18.69 -3.51 0.80
N TYR A 76 17.92 -4.53 0.42
CA TYR A 76 17.42 -4.63 -0.95
C TYR A 76 16.37 -3.57 -1.31
N LEU A 77 15.54 -3.11 -0.36
CA LEU A 77 14.68 -1.94 -0.57
C LEU A 77 15.41 -0.61 -0.34
N GLY A 78 16.68 -0.66 0.08
CA GLY A 78 17.54 0.49 0.20
C GLY A 78 17.18 1.45 1.32
N GLN A 79 17.50 2.72 1.11
CA GLN A 79 17.32 3.82 2.05
C GLN A 79 16.26 4.80 1.55
N ALA A 80 15.34 5.19 2.43
CA ALA A 80 14.31 6.17 2.15
C ALA A 80 14.90 7.56 1.84
N LEU A 81 14.36 8.21 0.81
CA LEU A 81 14.73 9.55 0.36
C LEU A 81 13.64 10.58 0.63
N ALA A 82 12.39 10.24 0.32
CA ALA A 82 11.28 11.18 0.40
C ALA A 82 9.92 10.45 0.37
N GLN A 83 8.89 11.17 0.76
CA GLN A 83 7.49 10.80 0.56
C GLN A 83 6.88 11.69 -0.53
N ILE A 84 6.07 11.11 -1.41
CA ILE A 84 5.41 11.80 -2.52
C ILE A 84 3.89 11.75 -2.28
N ASP A 85 3.26 12.93 -2.26
CA ASP A 85 1.81 13.15 -2.09
C ASP A 85 1.18 12.44 -0.87
N GLY A 86 1.98 12.14 0.15
CA GLY A 86 1.52 11.41 1.32
C GLY A 86 1.22 9.92 1.06
N ILE A 87 1.46 9.41 -0.15
CA ILE A 87 1.00 8.08 -0.62
C ILE A 87 2.16 7.17 -1.01
N PHE A 88 3.21 7.72 -1.63
CA PHE A 88 4.35 6.93 -2.08
C PHE A 88 5.58 7.22 -1.24
N LEU A 89 6.39 6.19 -1.04
CA LEU A 89 7.73 6.30 -0.47
C LEU A 89 8.75 6.09 -1.59
N LEU A 90 9.67 7.04 -1.73
CA LEU A 90 10.81 6.97 -2.64
C LEU A 90 12.05 6.53 -1.86
N ALA A 91 12.74 5.52 -2.36
CA ALA A 91 13.97 5.00 -1.80
C ALA A 91 15.02 4.75 -2.88
N ILE A 92 16.27 4.55 -2.48
CA ILE A 92 17.37 4.20 -3.38
C ILE A 92 18.12 2.98 -2.85
N ASN A 93 18.41 2.04 -3.74
CA ASN A 93 19.28 0.90 -3.47
C ASN A 93 20.47 0.88 -4.44
N GLN A 94 21.26 -0.19 -4.41
CA GLN A 94 22.42 -0.32 -5.29
C GLN A 94 22.06 -0.27 -6.78
N GLN A 95 20.90 -0.84 -7.17
CA GLN A 95 20.53 -1.01 -8.57
C GLN A 95 19.72 0.18 -9.13
N GLY A 96 19.10 1.01 -8.29
CA GLY A 96 18.41 2.23 -8.73
C GLY A 96 17.39 2.78 -7.73
N LEU A 97 16.35 3.42 -8.26
CA LEU A 97 15.25 3.97 -7.48
C LEU A 97 14.21 2.88 -7.17
N ILE A 98 13.66 2.96 -5.97
CA ILE A 98 12.56 2.15 -5.48
C ILE A 98 11.39 3.08 -5.20
N LEU A 99 10.21 2.73 -5.73
CA LEU A 99 8.96 3.41 -5.43
C LEU A 99 8.02 2.44 -4.75
N VAL A 100 7.54 2.79 -3.57
CA VAL A 100 6.69 1.94 -2.73
C VAL A 100 5.32 2.60 -2.58
N ASP A 101 4.27 1.83 -2.84
CA ASP A 101 2.91 2.14 -2.38
C ASP A 101 2.83 1.83 -0.88
N MET A 102 2.86 2.87 -0.05
CA MET A 102 2.90 2.71 1.40
C MET A 102 1.61 2.07 1.93
N HIS A 103 0.47 2.31 1.26
CA HIS A 103 -0.80 1.74 1.68
C HIS A 103 -0.79 0.22 1.49
N ALA A 104 -0.43 -0.23 0.29
CA ALA A 104 -0.34 -1.63 -0.03
C ALA A 104 0.72 -2.35 0.82
N ALA A 105 1.85 -1.69 1.09
CA ALA A 105 2.90 -2.18 1.99
C ALA A 105 2.40 -2.35 3.43
N HIS A 106 1.76 -1.33 4.01
CA HIS A 106 1.20 -1.41 5.36
C HIS A 106 0.15 -2.50 5.51
N GLU A 107 -0.77 -2.61 4.55
CA GLU A 107 -1.80 -3.66 4.56
C GLU A 107 -1.18 -5.05 4.57
N ARG A 108 -0.17 -5.27 3.72
CA ARG A 108 0.53 -6.56 3.65
C ARG A 108 1.29 -6.87 4.93
N ILE A 109 2.00 -5.89 5.50
CA ILE A 109 2.72 -6.07 6.77
C ILE A 109 1.75 -6.43 7.89
N LEU A 110 0.65 -5.68 8.04
CA LEU A 110 -0.33 -5.95 9.08
C LEU A 110 -0.96 -7.33 8.89
N TYR A 111 -1.41 -7.64 7.69
CA TYR A 111 -2.01 -8.94 7.37
C TYR A 111 -1.08 -10.10 7.73
N GLU A 112 0.18 -10.06 7.31
CA GLU A 112 1.13 -11.15 7.60
C GLU A 112 1.52 -11.20 9.09
N THR A 113 1.60 -10.04 9.76
CA THR A 113 1.84 -9.99 11.21
C THR A 113 0.70 -10.65 11.98
N PHE A 114 -0.53 -10.31 11.61
CA PHE A 114 -1.76 -10.89 12.16
C PHE A 114 -1.86 -12.39 11.87
N LYS A 115 -1.59 -12.82 10.65
CA LYS A 115 -1.58 -14.23 10.26
C LYS A 115 -0.55 -15.04 11.05
N LYS A 116 0.65 -14.50 11.30
CA LYS A 116 1.68 -15.15 12.14
C LYS A 116 1.24 -15.34 13.58
N GLN A 117 0.34 -14.50 14.10
CA GLN A 117 -0.21 -14.63 15.46
C GLN A 117 -1.27 -15.76 15.58
N GLY A 118 -1.72 -16.33 14.46
CA GLY A 118 -2.59 -17.52 14.42
C GLY A 118 -4.06 -17.23 14.73
N THR A 119 -4.96 -18.18 14.49
CA THR A 119 -6.43 -18.03 14.64
C THR A 119 -6.92 -17.90 16.09
N HIS A 120 -6.05 -18.07 17.07
CA HIS A 120 -6.43 -18.07 18.47
C HIS A 120 -6.04 -16.75 19.16
N VAL A 121 -7.03 -15.86 19.22
CA VAL A 121 -7.13 -14.74 20.15
C VAL A 121 -6.11 -13.63 19.89
N VAL A 122 -6.58 -12.38 19.89
CA VAL A 122 -5.73 -11.21 20.07
C VAL A 122 -4.97 -11.37 21.39
N THR A 123 -3.77 -11.93 21.32
CA THR A 123 -3.04 -12.39 22.52
C THR A 123 -2.44 -11.23 23.31
N SER A 124 -2.47 -10.02 22.74
CA SER A 124 -2.02 -8.80 23.38
C SER A 124 -3.05 -7.69 23.20
N ILE A 125 -3.70 -7.34 24.29
CA ILE A 125 -4.63 -6.21 24.40
C ILE A 125 -3.87 -5.08 25.10
N GLN A 126 -3.96 -3.86 24.56
CA GLN A 126 -3.46 -2.66 25.21
C GLN A 126 -4.61 -1.90 25.86
N GLN A 127 -4.57 -1.80 27.19
CA GLN A 127 -5.43 -0.89 27.95
C GLN A 127 -4.99 0.56 27.68
N LEU A 128 -5.96 1.43 27.45
CA LEU A 128 -5.70 2.85 27.25
C LEU A 128 -5.49 3.52 28.60
N LEU A 129 -4.45 4.35 28.71
CA LEU A 129 -4.21 5.16 29.91
C LEU A 129 -5.39 6.10 30.20
N ILE A 130 -5.98 6.64 29.13
CA ILE A 130 -7.16 7.49 29.17
C ILE A 130 -8.19 6.86 28.23
N PRO A 131 -9.37 6.45 28.75
CA PRO A 131 -10.44 5.95 27.89
C PRO A 131 -10.86 6.98 26.84
N VAL A 132 -11.10 6.51 25.62
CA VAL A 132 -11.56 7.35 24.51
C VAL A 132 -13.08 7.24 24.42
N THR A 133 -13.78 8.36 24.28
CA THR A 133 -15.23 8.37 24.07
C THR A 133 -15.56 8.77 22.63
N LEU A 134 -16.50 8.08 22.01
CA LEU A 134 -17.07 8.47 20.71
C LEU A 134 -18.58 8.69 20.81
N LYS A 135 -19.09 9.63 20.01
CA LYS A 135 -20.54 9.73 19.77
C LYS A 135 -20.97 8.55 18.91
N ALA A 136 -22.14 8.01 19.22
CA ALA A 136 -22.66 6.83 18.57
C ALA A 136 -24.12 7.02 18.16
N ASN A 137 -24.45 6.53 16.98
CA ASN A 137 -25.84 6.45 16.52
C ASN A 137 -26.51 5.18 17.08
N SER A 138 -27.83 5.10 16.98
CA SER A 138 -28.60 3.94 17.45
C SER A 138 -28.19 2.61 16.81
N ARG A 139 -27.72 2.63 15.56
CA ARG A 139 -27.25 1.44 14.83
C ARG A 139 -26.01 0.85 15.50
N TRP A 140 -25.00 1.66 15.78
CA TRP A 140 -23.78 1.23 16.47
C TRP A 140 -24.05 0.79 17.91
N MET A 141 -25.00 1.43 18.59
CA MET A 141 -25.43 1.00 19.92
C MET A 141 -26.07 -0.40 19.90
N SER A 142 -26.87 -0.71 18.87
CA SER A 142 -27.40 -2.07 18.66
C SER A 142 -26.26 -3.07 18.42
N VAL A 143 -25.35 -2.74 17.50
CA VAL A 143 -24.20 -3.62 17.18
C VAL A 143 -23.36 -3.94 18.40
N LEU A 144 -23.07 -2.94 19.25
CA LEU A 144 -22.35 -3.19 20.50
C LEU A 144 -23.08 -4.15 21.43
N SER A 145 -24.40 -4.03 21.53
CA SER A 145 -25.20 -4.94 22.35
C SER A 145 -25.26 -6.35 21.77
N ASP A 146 -25.34 -6.47 20.45
CA ASP A 146 -25.51 -7.75 19.75
C ASP A 146 -24.18 -8.53 19.63
N HIS A 147 -23.05 -7.82 19.57
CA HIS A 147 -21.72 -8.37 19.25
C HIS A 147 -20.65 -8.08 20.31
N GLU A 148 -21.04 -7.81 21.55
CA GLU A 148 -20.07 -7.51 22.64
C GLU A 148 -18.99 -8.58 22.77
N LYS A 149 -19.37 -9.86 22.72
CA LYS A 149 -18.43 -10.99 22.83
C LYS A 149 -17.46 -11.05 21.65
N ASP A 150 -17.96 -10.87 20.43
CA ASP A 150 -17.14 -10.89 19.21
C ASP A 150 -16.09 -9.78 19.25
N LEU A 151 -16.48 -8.57 19.70
CA LEU A 151 -15.57 -7.45 19.89
C LEU A 151 -14.51 -7.71 20.97
N GLN A 152 -14.88 -8.38 22.07
CA GLN A 152 -13.94 -8.79 23.11
C GLN A 152 -12.96 -9.86 22.60
N GLU A 153 -13.41 -10.84 21.82
CA GLU A 153 -12.55 -11.85 21.17
C GLU A 153 -11.56 -11.20 20.19
N LEU A 154 -12.00 -10.12 19.53
CA LEU A 154 -11.17 -9.25 18.71
C LEU A 154 -10.26 -8.30 19.50
N GLY A 155 -10.25 -8.36 20.83
CA GLY A 155 -9.37 -7.57 21.69
C GLY A 155 -9.81 -6.13 21.93
N PHE A 156 -11.06 -5.78 21.60
CA PHE A 156 -11.64 -4.47 21.89
C PHE A 156 -12.43 -4.51 23.21
N SER A 157 -12.16 -3.54 24.09
CA SER A 157 -13.01 -3.26 25.25
C SER A 157 -13.79 -1.99 24.97
N VAL A 158 -15.01 -2.16 24.47
CA VAL A 158 -15.95 -1.09 24.13
C VAL A 158 -17.28 -1.32 24.84
N ALA A 159 -17.84 -0.25 25.39
CA ALA A 159 -19.11 -0.32 26.10
C ALA A 159 -19.94 0.96 25.91
N PRO A 160 -21.28 0.87 25.96
CA PRO A 160 -22.16 2.03 26.05
C PRO A 160 -21.81 2.94 27.24
N LEU A 161 -21.87 4.24 27.01
CA LEU A 161 -21.84 5.30 28.02
C LEU A 161 -23.08 6.19 27.82
N GLY A 162 -24.24 5.74 28.29
CA GLY A 162 -25.52 6.38 27.97
C GLY A 162 -26.08 5.92 26.63
N THR A 163 -26.93 6.74 26.00
CA THR A 163 -27.70 6.35 24.80
C THR A 163 -27.04 6.72 23.47
N GLU A 164 -26.10 7.67 23.47
CA GLU A 164 -25.50 8.23 22.25
C GLU A 164 -23.97 8.29 22.34
N THR A 165 -23.36 7.57 23.28
CA THR A 165 -21.92 7.62 23.50
C THR A 165 -21.40 6.24 23.85
N ILE A 166 -20.21 5.94 23.35
CA ILE A 166 -19.47 4.70 23.61
C ILE A 166 -18.15 5.08 24.26
N VAL A 167 -17.70 4.27 25.21
CA VAL A 167 -16.37 4.36 25.80
C VAL A 167 -15.52 3.19 25.34
N ILE A 168 -14.28 3.49 24.94
CA ILE A 168 -13.24 2.56 24.55
C ILE A 168 -12.20 2.53 25.66
N ARG A 169 -11.92 1.35 26.21
CA ARG A 169 -10.94 1.16 27.28
C ARG A 169 -9.71 0.37 26.83
N ALA A 170 -9.86 -0.45 25.80
CA ALA A 170 -8.77 -1.27 25.30
C ALA A 170 -8.95 -1.60 23.82
N VAL A 171 -7.83 -1.83 23.14
CA VAL A 171 -7.74 -2.24 21.73
C VAL A 171 -6.64 -3.31 21.58
N PRO A 172 -6.59 -4.04 20.46
CA PRO A 172 -5.45 -4.89 20.14
C PRO A 172 -4.14 -4.09 20.20
N ALA A 173 -3.11 -4.62 20.86
CA ALA A 173 -1.86 -3.88 21.08
C ALA A 173 -1.17 -3.47 19.77
N ILE A 174 -1.24 -4.31 18.74
CA ILE A 174 -0.73 -3.99 17.40
C ILE A 174 -1.43 -2.79 16.75
N LEU A 175 -2.67 -2.49 17.18
CA LEU A 175 -3.48 -1.39 16.66
C LEU A 175 -3.43 -0.15 17.56
N ALA A 176 -2.81 -0.22 18.73
CA ALA A 176 -2.84 0.85 19.72
C ALA A 176 -2.10 2.13 19.30
N LYS A 177 -1.23 2.04 18.29
CA LYS A 177 -0.54 3.19 17.69
C LYS A 177 -1.41 4.02 16.72
N TYR A 178 -2.59 3.51 16.35
CA TYR A 178 -3.51 4.20 15.45
C TYR A 178 -4.56 5.00 16.23
N ASP A 179 -5.33 5.83 15.52
CA ASP A 179 -6.47 6.53 16.13
C ASP A 179 -7.56 5.53 16.53
N VAL A 180 -7.69 5.36 17.84
CA VAL A 180 -8.56 4.38 18.48
C VAL A 180 -10.04 4.68 18.24
N GLY A 181 -10.45 5.95 18.28
CA GLY A 181 -11.85 6.32 18.07
C GLY A 181 -12.31 5.95 16.66
N LEU A 182 -11.46 6.23 15.69
CA LEU A 182 -11.72 5.94 14.29
C LEU A 182 -11.66 4.45 13.96
N LEU A 183 -10.69 3.74 14.54
CA LEU A 183 -10.61 2.28 14.42
C LEU A 183 -11.92 1.64 14.87
N VAL A 184 -12.44 2.04 16.04
CA VAL A 184 -13.69 1.50 16.58
C VAL A 184 -14.89 1.87 15.73
N GLU A 185 -15.00 3.10 15.24
CA GLU A 185 -16.05 3.51 14.29
C GLU A 185 -16.09 2.58 13.06
N GLN A 186 -14.92 2.27 12.47
CA GLN A 186 -14.88 1.41 11.29
C GLN A 186 -15.19 -0.06 11.59
N VAL A 187 -14.75 -0.57 12.74
CA VAL A 187 -15.14 -1.91 13.21
C VAL A 187 -16.67 -1.97 13.34
N LEU A 188 -17.29 -0.99 14.00
CA LEU A 188 -18.74 -0.97 14.21
C LEU A 188 -19.52 -0.86 12.90
N GLU A 189 -19.01 -0.13 11.91
CA GLU A 189 -19.63 -0.08 10.57
C GLU A 189 -19.55 -1.43 9.85
N GLU A 190 -18.40 -2.11 9.90
CA GLU A 190 -18.23 -3.43 9.28
C GLU A 190 -19.18 -4.47 9.92
N PHE A 191 -19.28 -4.50 11.25
CA PHE A 191 -20.26 -5.35 11.95
C PHE A 191 -21.70 -4.99 11.56
N SER A 192 -21.99 -3.69 11.39
CA SER A 192 -23.30 -3.20 10.98
C SER A 192 -23.69 -3.65 9.57
N GLU A 193 -22.72 -3.83 8.65
CA GLU A 193 -22.95 -4.25 7.27
C GLU A 193 -23.07 -5.77 7.11
N TYR A 194 -22.25 -6.55 7.81
CA TYR A 194 -22.12 -7.99 7.54
C TYR A 194 -22.86 -8.89 8.53
N GLY A 195 -23.30 -8.39 9.70
CA GLY A 195 -24.33 -8.96 10.56
C GLY A 195 -24.19 -10.43 11.04
N ASN A 196 -23.12 -11.17 10.70
CA ASN A 196 -23.00 -12.58 11.08
C ASN A 196 -21.54 -13.09 11.24
N THR A 197 -21.30 -13.66 12.42
CA THR A 197 -20.02 -13.89 13.12
C THR A 197 -19.07 -14.94 12.50
N ARG A 198 -19.46 -15.69 11.47
CA ARG A 198 -18.57 -16.69 10.86
C ARG A 198 -17.54 -16.11 9.88
N VAL A 199 -17.96 -15.10 9.13
CA VAL A 199 -17.05 -14.38 8.23
C VAL A 199 -16.02 -13.60 9.04
N ILE A 200 -16.42 -13.08 10.20
CA ILE A 200 -15.52 -12.35 11.09
C ILE A 200 -14.46 -13.31 11.65
N GLN A 201 -14.79 -14.50 12.16
CA GLN A 201 -13.76 -15.42 12.69
C GLN A 201 -12.69 -15.88 11.67
N GLU A 202 -13.04 -16.15 10.41
CA GLU A 202 -12.06 -16.47 9.35
C GLU A 202 -11.40 -15.21 8.77
N LYS A 203 -12.10 -14.07 8.74
CA LYS A 203 -11.60 -12.78 8.25
C LYS A 203 -11.08 -11.84 9.34
N ASN A 204 -10.92 -12.30 10.58
CA ASN A 204 -10.57 -11.45 11.73
C ASN A 204 -9.34 -10.60 11.38
N PHE A 205 -8.36 -11.23 10.73
CA PHE A 205 -7.12 -10.59 10.34
C PHE A 205 -7.20 -9.75 9.06
N GLU A 206 -8.02 -10.15 8.09
CA GLU A 206 -8.23 -9.35 6.87
C GLU A 206 -9.02 -8.08 7.18
N VAL A 207 -10.05 -8.20 8.01
CA VAL A 207 -10.86 -7.09 8.50
C VAL A 207 -10.00 -6.19 9.38
N LEU A 208 -9.31 -6.72 10.41
CA LEU A 208 -8.44 -5.88 11.25
C LEU A 208 -7.31 -5.20 10.47
N ALA A 209 -6.67 -5.89 9.52
CA ALA A 209 -5.64 -5.29 8.67
C ALA A 209 -6.22 -4.22 7.75
N SER A 210 -7.38 -4.46 7.12
CA SER A 210 -8.06 -3.47 6.27
C SER A 210 -8.50 -2.26 7.09
N LEU A 211 -9.10 -2.46 8.26
CA LEU A 211 -9.58 -1.40 9.16
C LEU A 211 -8.43 -0.51 9.64
N ALA A 212 -7.32 -1.10 10.09
CA ALA A 212 -6.13 -0.36 10.49
C ALA A 212 -5.54 0.51 9.36
N CYS A 213 -5.66 0.07 8.11
CA CYS A 213 -5.09 0.75 6.95
C CYS A 213 -6.00 1.79 6.29
N ARG A 214 -7.34 1.65 6.36
CA ARG A 214 -8.31 2.55 5.71
C ARG A 214 -8.19 4.03 6.14
N ARG A 215 -7.50 4.37 7.24
CA ARG A 215 -7.26 5.77 7.64
C ARG A 215 -5.82 6.25 7.81
N ALA A 216 -4.80 5.39 7.85
CA ALA A 216 -3.41 5.86 7.68
C ALA A 216 -3.26 6.68 6.38
N VAL A 217 -4.07 6.35 5.38
CA VAL A 217 -4.12 7.01 4.05
C VAL A 217 -4.94 8.30 4.03
N LYS A 218 -6.08 8.38 4.72
CA LYS A 218 -7.00 9.54 4.59
C LYS A 218 -6.42 10.83 5.21
N ALA A 219 -5.43 10.69 6.10
CA ALA A 219 -4.75 11.81 6.74
C ALA A 219 -3.46 12.26 6.03
N GLN A 220 -3.04 11.60 4.92
CA GLN A 220 -1.73 11.84 4.28
C GLN A 220 -0.61 11.96 5.33
N HIS A 221 -0.54 10.99 6.23
CA HIS A 221 0.40 11.06 7.35
C HIS A 221 1.83 11.19 6.81
N LEU A 222 2.46 12.32 7.14
CA LEU A 222 3.84 12.58 6.73
C LEU A 222 4.77 11.77 7.63
N MET A 223 5.53 10.86 7.01
CA MET A 223 6.49 10.02 7.70
C MET A 223 7.86 10.69 7.70
N THR A 224 8.57 10.59 8.82
CA THR A 224 9.98 10.95 8.91
C THR A 224 10.85 9.91 8.18
N ILE A 225 12.08 10.28 7.80
CA ILE A 225 13.02 9.37 7.15
C ILE A 225 13.29 8.10 7.98
N PRO A 226 13.44 8.15 9.32
CA PRO A 226 13.52 6.95 10.14
C PRO A 226 12.27 6.05 10.02
N GLU A 227 11.06 6.60 10.13
CA GLU A 227 9.82 5.83 10.03
C GLU A 227 9.66 5.18 8.64
N MET A 228 10.06 5.90 7.58
CA MET A 228 10.10 5.34 6.23
C MET A 228 11.10 4.18 6.12
N ASN A 229 12.29 4.31 6.70
CA ASN A 229 13.25 3.20 6.72
C ASN A 229 12.72 2.01 7.51
N ASP A 230 12.07 2.24 8.65
CA ASP A 230 11.44 1.19 9.45
C ASP A 230 10.33 0.46 8.68
N LEU A 231 9.55 1.18 7.87
CA LEU A 231 8.59 0.58 6.94
C LEU A 231 9.31 -0.34 5.93
N LEU A 232 10.38 0.15 5.29
CA LEU A 232 11.17 -0.67 4.38
C LEU A 232 11.72 -1.91 5.09
N ARG A 233 12.32 -1.78 6.28
CA ARG A 233 12.84 -2.93 7.05
C ARG A 233 11.74 -3.95 7.35
N GLN A 234 10.52 -3.50 7.68
CA GLN A 234 9.38 -4.39 7.92
C GLN A 234 8.96 -5.13 6.64
N MET A 235 8.88 -4.42 5.50
CA MET A 235 8.57 -5.05 4.21
C MET A 235 9.54 -6.18 3.88
N GLU A 236 10.84 -6.00 4.15
CA GLU A 236 11.85 -7.03 3.87
C GLU A 236 11.70 -8.31 4.68
N GLN A 237 11.07 -8.22 5.87
CA GLN A 237 10.84 -9.36 6.76
C GLN A 237 9.51 -10.07 6.48
N VAL A 238 8.65 -9.45 5.67
CA VAL A 238 7.31 -9.93 5.38
C VAL A 238 7.31 -10.76 4.10
N PRO A 239 6.83 -12.02 4.16
CA PRO A 239 6.76 -12.85 2.96
C PRO A 239 5.77 -12.24 1.96
N ARG A 240 6.09 -12.33 0.66
CA ARG A 240 5.26 -11.79 -0.43
C ARG A 240 4.95 -10.29 -0.26
N ALA A 241 5.91 -9.56 0.30
CA ALA A 241 5.80 -8.12 0.44
C ALA A 241 5.69 -7.39 -0.90
N ASP A 242 6.00 -8.04 -2.04
CA ASP A 242 5.93 -7.54 -3.41
C ASP A 242 4.52 -7.42 -3.99
N GLN A 243 3.53 -8.10 -3.41
CA GLN A 243 2.15 -8.10 -3.94
C GLN A 243 1.12 -7.77 -2.85
N CYS A 244 0.18 -6.89 -3.17
CA CYS A 244 -0.96 -6.59 -2.30
C CYS A 244 -1.99 -7.74 -2.32
N ASN A 245 -3.01 -7.67 -1.45
CA ASN A 245 -4.06 -8.70 -1.38
C ASN A 245 -4.89 -8.83 -2.68
N HIS A 246 -4.80 -7.85 -3.57
CA HIS A 246 -5.47 -7.82 -4.88
C HIS A 246 -4.53 -8.09 -6.06
N GLY A 247 -3.28 -8.51 -5.79
CA GLY A 247 -2.30 -8.86 -6.83
C GLY A 247 -1.57 -7.69 -7.49
N ARG A 248 -1.74 -6.46 -7.00
CA ARG A 248 -0.97 -5.30 -7.48
C ARG A 248 0.41 -5.28 -6.83
N PRO A 249 1.46 -4.78 -7.52
CA PRO A 249 2.75 -4.61 -6.89
C PRO A 249 2.67 -3.58 -5.75
N THR A 250 3.31 -3.88 -4.63
CA THR A 250 3.47 -2.94 -3.50
C THR A 250 4.67 -2.01 -3.69
N TRP A 251 5.62 -2.40 -4.53
CA TRP A 251 6.78 -1.60 -4.89
C TRP A 251 7.25 -1.93 -6.31
N VAL A 252 7.94 -0.98 -6.92
CA VAL A 252 8.57 -1.13 -8.23
C VAL A 252 10.00 -0.61 -8.18
N GLN A 253 10.84 -1.14 -9.06
CA GLN A 253 12.21 -0.70 -9.20
C GLN A 253 12.45 -0.07 -10.57
N VAL A 254 13.09 1.10 -10.56
CA VAL A 254 13.60 1.75 -11.76
C VAL A 254 15.12 1.70 -11.68
N THR A 255 15.73 0.92 -12.56
CA THR A 255 17.19 0.74 -12.60
C THR A 255 17.89 2.02 -13.08
N ARG A 256 19.18 2.17 -12.75
CA ARG A 256 19.99 3.29 -13.27
C ARG A 256 19.98 3.34 -14.80
N GLN A 257 20.04 2.19 -15.45
CA GLN A 257 19.99 2.09 -16.91
C GLN A 257 18.65 2.56 -17.48
N GLU A 258 17.53 2.29 -16.82
CA GLU A 258 16.21 2.82 -17.21
C GLU A 258 16.13 4.34 -17.06
N LEU A 259 16.64 4.88 -15.96
CA LEU A 259 16.72 6.32 -15.77
C LEU A 259 17.57 6.98 -16.86
N ASP A 260 18.75 6.45 -17.15
CA ASP A 260 19.61 6.99 -18.22
C ASP A 260 18.91 6.96 -19.59
N ARG A 261 18.15 5.89 -19.90
CA ARG A 261 17.35 5.81 -21.13
C ARG A 261 16.28 6.89 -21.21
N TRP A 262 15.60 7.22 -20.11
CA TRP A 262 14.59 8.29 -20.09
C TRP A 262 15.16 9.66 -20.44
N PHE A 263 16.44 9.88 -20.15
CA PHE A 263 17.16 11.12 -20.48
C PHE A 263 18.06 11.00 -21.72
N MET A 264 17.92 9.94 -22.51
CA MET A 264 18.75 9.68 -23.71
C MET A 264 20.26 9.73 -23.43
N ARG A 265 20.68 9.34 -22.22
CA ARG A 265 22.10 9.29 -21.83
C ARG A 265 22.68 7.94 -22.26
N GLY A 266 23.88 7.96 -22.83
CA GLY A 266 24.56 6.74 -23.32
C GLY A 266 24.14 6.27 -24.72
N GLN A 267 23.56 7.16 -25.52
CA GLN A 267 23.51 7.05 -26.99
C GLN A 267 24.66 7.84 -27.62
#